data_AF-A0A842JA89-F1
#
_entry.id   AF-A0A842JA89-F1
#
_cell.length_a   1.000
_cell.length_b   1.000
_cell.length_c   1.000
_cell.angle_alpha   90.00
_cell.angle_beta   90.00
_cell.angle_gamma   90.00
#
_symmetry.space_group_name_H-M   'P 1'
#
loop_
_entity.id
_entity.type
_entity.pdbx_description
1 polymer ?
#
loop_
_entity_poly.entity_id
_entity_poly.type
_entity_poly.pdbx_seq_one_letter_code
_entity_poly.pdbx_strand_id
1 'polypeptide(L)'
;MPALQVREFPDDLYEQLKAYAASQHRSIAQQTIVAVEQMLAHPEASHYRNGERLYRAVRPIPDFDTEAKRAARIEKRKELFAEIDKLPKFDVPDDFPDTVELIRQGREERDAIIDAMIAAEKQKAVEA
;
A
#
# COMPACT_ATOMS: atom_id res chain seq x y z
N MET A 1 -18.62 7.37 -29.58
CA MET A 1 -18.70 6.90 -28.18
C MET A 1 -20.10 6.34 -27.96
N PRO A 2 -20.27 5.04 -27.66
CA PRO A 2 -21.57 4.52 -27.30
C PRO A 2 -22.05 5.17 -25.99
N ALA A 3 -23.34 5.54 -25.93
CA ALA A 3 -23.94 6.08 -24.72
C ALA A 3 -24.57 4.94 -23.90
N LEU A 4 -24.18 4.79 -22.64
CA LEU A 4 -24.81 3.88 -21.69
C LEU A 4 -25.90 4.63 -20.94
N GLN A 5 -27.15 4.18 -21.08
CA GLN A 5 -28.28 4.69 -20.32
C GLN A 5 -28.78 3.63 -19.34
N VAL A 6 -28.83 3.97 -18.06
CA VAL A 6 -29.38 3.11 -17.01
C VAL A 6 -30.82 3.54 -16.76
N ARG A 7 -31.77 2.61 -16.88
CA ARG A 7 -33.19 2.87 -16.60
C ARG A 7 -33.46 2.66 -15.11
N GLU A 8 -34.40 3.43 -14.57
CA GLU A 8 -34.85 3.33 -13.17
C GLU A 8 -33.71 3.41 -12.16
N PHE A 9 -32.80 4.37 -12.36
CA PHE A 9 -31.69 4.56 -11.44
C PHE A 9 -32.18 5.19 -10.12
N PRO A 10 -31.99 4.54 -8.96
CA PRO A 10 -32.54 5.04 -7.70
C PRO A 10 -31.99 6.42 -7.33
N ASP A 11 -32.88 7.34 -6.94
CA ASP A 11 -32.52 8.73 -6.60
C ASP A 11 -31.49 8.81 -5.47
N ASP A 12 -31.67 8.00 -4.43
CA ASP A 12 -30.72 7.94 -3.30
C ASP A 12 -29.31 7.53 -3.74
N LEU A 13 -29.22 6.61 -4.72
CA LEU A 13 -27.93 6.16 -5.25
C LEU A 13 -27.31 7.23 -6.16
N TYR A 14 -28.13 8.01 -6.86
CA TYR A 14 -27.68 9.15 -7.65
C TYR A 14 -27.08 10.24 -6.80
N GLU A 15 -27.74 10.63 -5.72
CA GLU A 15 -27.22 11.65 -4.82
C GLU A 15 -25.93 11.18 -4.12
N GLN A 16 -25.84 9.90 -3.75
CA GLN A 16 -24.58 9.33 -3.24
C GLN A 16 -23.45 9.36 -4.28
N LEU A 17 -23.72 8.98 -5.52
CA LEU A 17 -22.74 9.00 -6.61
C LEU A 17 -22.26 10.43 -6.89
N LYS A 18 -23.18 11.39 -6.89
CA LYS A 18 -22.90 12.82 -7.09
C LYS A 18 -22.05 13.39 -5.96
N ALA A 19 -22.36 13.09 -4.70
CA ALA A 19 -21.56 13.48 -3.55
C ALA A 19 -20.14 12.88 -3.61
N TYR A 20 -20.04 11.60 -3.97
CA TYR A 20 -18.74 10.93 -4.11
C TYR A 20 -17.92 11.54 -5.26
N ALA A 21 -18.53 11.80 -6.41
CA ALA A 21 -17.88 12.46 -7.53
C ALA A 21 -17.33 13.85 -7.15
N ALA A 22 -18.12 14.64 -6.43
CA ALA A 22 -17.70 15.95 -5.92
C ALA A 22 -16.50 15.83 -4.96
N SER A 23 -16.50 14.85 -4.05
CA SER A 23 -15.38 14.60 -3.11
C SER A 23 -14.08 14.21 -3.81
N GLN A 24 -14.18 13.58 -4.99
CA GLN A 24 -13.03 13.17 -5.79
C GLN A 24 -12.67 14.20 -6.87
N HIS A 25 -13.32 15.37 -6.87
CA HIS A 25 -13.17 16.43 -7.88
C HIS A 25 -13.37 15.94 -9.32
N ARG A 26 -14.34 15.03 -9.53
CA ARG A 26 -14.67 14.42 -10.82
C ARG A 26 -16.09 14.74 -11.25
N SER A 27 -16.35 14.70 -12.55
CA SER A 27 -17.72 14.71 -13.06
C SER A 27 -18.44 13.38 -12.75
N ILE A 28 -19.78 13.41 -12.68
CA ILE A 28 -20.58 12.20 -12.43
C ILE A 28 -20.29 11.13 -13.49
N ALA A 29 -20.23 11.51 -14.77
CA ALA A 29 -19.93 10.58 -15.86
C ALA A 29 -18.56 9.90 -15.69
N GLN A 30 -17.52 10.66 -15.35
CA GLN A 30 -16.18 10.11 -15.08
C GLN A 30 -16.17 9.20 -13.85
N GLN A 31 -16.88 9.59 -12.79
CA GLN A 31 -16.96 8.77 -11.58
C GLN A 31 -17.68 7.44 -11.84
N THR A 32 -18.72 7.44 -12.69
CA THR A 32 -19.38 6.21 -13.14
C THR A 32 -18.43 5.30 -13.91
N ILE A 33 -17.62 5.86 -14.82
CA ILE A 33 -16.62 5.08 -15.57
C ILE A 33 -15.63 4.42 -14.61
N VAL A 34 -15.06 5.18 -13.67
CA VAL A 34 -14.12 4.65 -12.68
C VAL A 34 -14.74 3.54 -11.83
N ALA A 35 -16.00 3.69 -11.41
CA ALA A 35 -16.69 2.66 -10.64
C ALA A 35 -16.85 1.35 -11.45
N VAL A 36 -17.19 1.46 -12.74
CA VAL A 36 -17.32 0.30 -13.63
C VAL A 36 -15.96 -0.34 -13.92
N GLU A 37 -14.92 0.44 -14.18
CA GLU A 37 -13.55 -0.06 -14.36
C GLU A 37 -13.06 -0.84 -13.14
N GLN A 38 -13.28 -0.31 -11.93
CA GLN A 38 -12.89 -0.96 -10.68
C GLN A 38 -13.64 -2.28 -10.46
N MET A 39 -14.94 -2.32 -10.77
CA MET A 39 -15.75 -3.53 -10.69
C MET A 39 -15.23 -4.61 -11.66
N LEU A 40 -14.94 -4.24 -12.92
CA LEU A 40 -14.49 -5.18 -13.94
C LEU A 40 -13.05 -5.65 -13.73
N ALA A 41 -12.17 -4.83 -13.16
CA ALA A 41 -10.78 -5.20 -12.87
C ALA A 41 -10.66 -6.21 -11.70
N HIS A 42 -11.66 -6.28 -10.83
CA HIS A 42 -11.62 -7.09 -9.61
C HIS A 42 -12.91 -7.91 -9.38
N PRO A 43 -13.28 -8.83 -10.30
CA PRO A 43 -14.52 -9.60 -10.20
C PRO A 43 -14.57 -10.55 -8.99
N GLU A 44 -13.41 -11.02 -8.52
CA GLU A 44 -13.26 -11.89 -7.34
C GLU A 44 -13.19 -11.14 -6.01
N ALA A 45 -13.04 -9.81 -6.05
CA ALA A 45 -13.15 -8.99 -4.87
C ALA A 45 -14.64 -8.70 -4.67
N SER A 46 -15.35 -9.58 -3.98
CA SER A 46 -16.72 -9.29 -3.52
C SER A 46 -16.68 -8.11 -2.56
N HIS A 47 -17.03 -6.92 -3.05
CA HIS A 47 -17.12 -5.70 -2.24
C HIS A 47 -18.47 -5.73 -1.52
N TYR A 48 -18.48 -6.08 -0.23
CA TYR A 48 -19.67 -5.89 0.60
C TYR A 48 -19.71 -4.44 1.09
N ARG A 49 -20.72 -3.68 0.62
CA ARG A 49 -20.97 -2.30 1.04
C ARG A 49 -22.01 -2.31 2.17
N ASN A 50 -21.53 -2.26 3.41
CA ASN A 50 -22.39 -2.00 4.57
C ASN A 50 -22.21 -0.54 4.98
N GLY A 51 -23.04 0.35 4.43
CA GLY A 51 -23.42 1.67 4.96
C GLY A 51 -22.36 2.76 5.17
N GLU A 52 -21.19 2.45 5.75
CA GLU A 52 -20.29 3.47 6.32
C GLU A 52 -18.80 3.23 6.04
N ARG A 53 -18.36 2.05 5.58
CA ARG A 53 -16.95 1.79 5.23
C ARG A 53 -16.76 0.91 4.00
N LEU A 54 -15.85 1.31 3.11
CA LEU A 54 -15.25 0.44 2.10
C LEU A 54 -14.30 -0.53 2.81
N TYR A 55 -14.74 -1.75 3.06
CA TYR A 55 -13.79 -2.82 3.36
C TYR A 55 -13.07 -3.14 2.06
N ARG A 56 -11.77 -2.82 1.95
CA ARG A 56 -10.89 -3.61 1.08
C ARG A 56 -11.09 -5.03 1.60
N ALA A 57 -11.63 -5.93 0.78
CA ALA A 57 -11.53 -7.35 1.09
C ALA A 57 -10.05 -7.56 1.38
N VAL A 58 -9.69 -7.76 2.64
CA VAL A 58 -8.36 -8.21 3.04
C VAL A 58 -8.22 -9.44 2.17
N ARG A 59 -7.37 -9.39 1.13
CA ARG A 59 -7.07 -10.58 0.36
C ARG A 59 -6.77 -11.61 1.45
N PRO A 60 -7.51 -12.72 1.56
CA PRO A 60 -7.00 -13.82 2.34
C PRO A 60 -5.65 -14.08 1.68
N ILE A 61 -4.56 -13.76 2.39
CA ILE A 61 -3.25 -14.22 1.96
C ILE A 61 -3.47 -15.71 1.81
N PRO A 62 -3.38 -16.29 0.60
CA PRO A 62 -3.68 -17.70 0.44
C PRO A 62 -2.75 -18.44 1.37
N ASP A 63 -3.30 -18.99 2.45
CA ASP A 63 -2.52 -19.84 3.32
C ASP A 63 -2.52 -21.18 2.62
N PHE A 64 -1.48 -21.42 1.83
CA PHE A 64 -1.29 -22.67 1.10
C PHE A 64 -1.00 -23.85 2.05
N ASP A 65 -0.97 -23.60 3.36
CA ASP A 65 -0.71 -24.60 4.39
C ASP A 65 -1.98 -25.16 5.01
N THR A 66 -1.89 -26.43 5.41
CA THR A 66 -2.92 -27.09 6.22
C THR A 66 -2.98 -26.47 7.63
N GLU A 67 -4.11 -26.61 8.32
CA GLU A 67 -4.28 -26.09 9.69
C GLU A 67 -3.18 -26.56 10.66
N ALA A 68 -2.72 -27.81 10.50
CA ALA A 68 -1.62 -28.36 11.29
C ALA A 68 -0.29 -27.62 11.06
N LYS A 69 0.03 -27.29 9.81
CA LYS A 69 1.24 -26.50 9.47
C LYS A 69 1.14 -25.06 9.98
N ARG A 70 -0.06 -24.47 9.94
CA ARG A 70 -0.32 -23.16 10.54
C ARG A 70 -0.07 -23.20 12.06
N ALA A 71 -0.63 -24.19 12.76
CA ALA A 71 -0.43 -24.36 14.19
C ALA A 71 1.05 -24.53 14.56
N ALA A 72 1.78 -25.37 13.82
CA ALA A 72 3.23 -25.57 14.03
C ALA A 72 4.04 -24.27 13.86
N ARG A 73 3.69 -23.43 12.88
CA ARG A 73 4.32 -22.11 12.69
C ARG A 73 4.02 -21.15 13.84
N ILE A 74 2.79 -21.16 14.35
CA ILE A 74 2.39 -20.31 15.47
C ILE A 74 3.18 -20.71 16.72
N GLU A 75 3.28 -21.99 17.02
CA GLU A 75 4.05 -22.48 18.18
C GLU A 75 5.54 -22.15 18.03
N LYS A 76 6.16 -22.42 16.86
CA LYS A 76 7.55 -22.03 16.60
C LYS A 76 7.78 -20.53 16.79
N ARG A 77 6.81 -19.69 16.39
CA ARG A 77 6.89 -18.24 16.55
C ARG A 77 6.83 -17.85 18.02
N LYS A 78 5.94 -18.46 18.80
CA LYS A 78 5.84 -18.21 20.25
C LYS A 78 7.12 -18.59 20.98
N GLU A 79 7.70 -19.74 20.65
CA GLU A 79 8.98 -20.20 21.21
C GLU A 79 10.11 -19.21 20.89
N LEU A 80 10.22 -18.77 19.63
CA LEU A 80 11.20 -17.77 19.23
C LEU A 80 11.04 -16.45 19.99
N PHE A 81 9.81 -15.96 20.16
CA PHE A 81 9.59 -14.73 20.94
C PHE A 81 9.95 -14.92 22.41
N ALA A 82 9.61 -16.06 23.01
CA ALA A 82 10.00 -16.38 24.39
C ALA A 82 11.52 -16.52 24.57
N GLU A 83 12.25 -16.92 23.52
CA GLU A 83 13.72 -16.91 23.49
C GLU A 83 14.26 -15.48 23.39
N ILE A 84 13.70 -14.66 22.50
CA ILE A 84 14.09 -13.25 22.35
C ILE A 84 13.86 -12.46 23.64
N ASP A 85 12.75 -12.69 24.34
CA ASP A 85 12.45 -12.01 25.60
C ASP A 85 13.45 -12.31 26.72
N LYS A 86 14.19 -13.42 26.63
CA LYS A 86 15.27 -13.77 27.57
C LYS A 86 16.60 -13.11 27.23
N LEU A 87 16.74 -12.57 26.01
CA LEU A 87 17.97 -11.90 25.62
C LEU A 87 18.12 -10.59 26.41
N PRO A 88 19.36 -10.23 26.81
CA PRO A 88 19.60 -8.95 27.45
C PRO A 88 19.16 -7.83 26.51
N LYS A 89 18.36 -6.91 27.04
CA LYS A 89 18.02 -5.70 26.30
C LYS A 89 19.28 -4.83 26.21
N PHE A 90 19.56 -4.36 25.01
CA PHE A 90 20.63 -3.40 24.79
C PHE A 90 20.11 -2.01 25.15
N ASP A 91 20.69 -1.40 26.17
CA ASP A 91 20.43 0.00 26.48
C ASP A 91 21.17 0.85 25.45
N VAL A 92 20.40 1.57 24.64
CA VAL A 92 20.93 2.48 23.64
C VAL A 92 21.52 3.68 24.39
N PRO A 93 22.81 4.03 24.19
CA PRO A 93 23.40 5.22 24.82
C PRO A 93 22.62 6.48 24.50
N ASP A 94 22.55 7.43 25.43
CA ASP A 94 21.85 8.71 25.22
C ASP A 94 22.43 9.53 24.05
N ASP A 95 23.72 9.37 23.77
CA ASP A 95 24.41 10.01 22.65
C ASP A 95 24.17 9.31 21.30
N PHE A 96 23.37 8.23 21.27
CA PHE A 96 23.07 7.53 20.03
C PHE A 96 22.24 8.42 19.11
N PRO A 97 22.59 8.52 17.80
CA PRO A 97 21.90 9.44 16.91
C PRO A 97 20.42 9.08 16.77
N ASP A 98 19.58 10.11 16.66
CA ASP A 98 18.17 9.89 16.38
C ASP A 98 18.00 9.16 15.04
N THR A 99 17.00 8.30 14.98
CA THR A 99 16.57 7.55 13.81
C THR A 99 16.39 8.43 12.57
N VAL A 100 15.87 9.64 12.74
CA VAL A 100 15.69 10.61 11.65
C VAL A 100 17.04 11.07 11.09
N GLU A 101 18.00 11.35 11.97
CA GLU A 101 19.35 11.77 11.59
C GLU A 101 20.12 10.66 10.87
N LEU A 102 20.00 9.41 11.35
CA LEU A 102 20.58 8.24 10.68
C LEU A 102 20.04 8.05 9.25
N ILE A 103 18.72 8.18 9.08
CA ILE A 103 18.09 8.06 7.76
C ILE A 103 18.53 9.21 6.85
N ARG A 104 18.65 10.42 7.40
CA ARG A 104 19.09 11.60 6.65
C ARG A 104 20.53 11.43 6.17
N GLN A 105 21.45 11.09 7.06
CA GLN A 105 22.86 10.81 6.71
C GLN A 105 22.96 9.72 5.65
N GLY A 106 22.23 8.61 5.80
CA GLY A 106 22.25 7.52 4.82
C GLY A 106 21.62 7.88 3.46
N ARG A 107 20.86 8.97 3.35
CA ARG A 107 20.41 9.53 2.07
C ARG A 107 21.47 10.45 1.48
N GLU A 108 22.02 11.35 2.29
CA GLU A 108 23.09 12.28 1.88
C GLU A 108 24.31 11.53 1.34
N GLU A 109 24.74 10.45 2.02
CA GLU A 109 25.84 9.58 1.56
C GLU A 109 25.52 8.91 0.23
N ARG A 110 24.29 8.46 0.04
CA ARG A 110 23.85 7.81 -1.21
C ARG A 110 23.80 8.81 -2.36
N ASP A 111 23.27 9.99 -2.12
CA ASP A 111 23.15 11.04 -3.12
C ASP A 111 24.54 11.50 -3.56
N ALA A 112 25.50 11.65 -2.63
CA ALA A 112 26.89 11.96 -2.96
C ALA A 112 27.56 10.88 -3.83
N ILE A 113 27.28 9.60 -3.57
CA ILE A 113 27.77 8.49 -4.41
C ILE A 113 27.17 8.58 -5.82
N ILE A 114 25.87 8.83 -5.92
CA ILE A 114 25.17 8.95 -7.21
C ILE A 114 25.73 10.15 -8.00
N ASP A 115 25.92 11.29 -7.35
CA ASP A 115 26.47 12.48 -7.99
C ASP A 115 27.90 12.26 -8.49
N ALA A 116 28.73 11.56 -7.72
CA ALA A 116 30.08 11.19 -8.14
C ALA A 116 30.06 10.23 -9.35
N MET A 117 29.13 9.28 -9.39
CA MET A 117 28.96 8.39 -10.55
C MET A 117 28.55 9.16 -11.80
N ILE A 118 27.58 10.08 -11.68
CA ILE A 118 27.14 10.94 -12.80
C ILE A 118 28.28 11.83 -13.30
N ALA A 119 29.07 12.40 -12.39
CA ALA A 119 30.22 13.23 -12.74
C ALA A 119 31.31 12.44 -13.49
N ALA A 120 31.62 11.22 -13.04
CA ALA A 120 32.58 10.34 -13.70
C ALA A 120 32.12 9.89 -15.09
N GLU A 121 30.82 9.63 -15.27
CA GLU A 121 30.24 9.29 -16.57
C GLU A 121 30.32 10.47 -17.55
N LYS A 122 30.05 11.70 -17.07
CA LYS A 122 30.22 12.92 -17.87
C LYS A 122 31.67 13.15 -18.29
N GLN A 123 32.65 12.91 -17.41
CA GLN A 123 34.06 13.06 -17.76
C GLN A 123 34.49 12.06 -18.85
N LYS A 124 34.06 10.79 -18.75
CA LYS A 124 34.32 9.79 -19.79
C LYS A 124 33.70 10.14 -21.14
N ALA A 125 32.53 10.78 -21.16
CA ALA A 125 31.88 11.22 -22.39
C ALA A 125 32.55 12.44 -23.05
N VAL A 126 33.36 13.20 -22.30
CA VAL A 126 34.12 14.36 -22.81
C VAL A 126 35.50 13.95 -23.33
N GLU A 127 36.08 12.87 -22.81
CA GLU A 127 37.39 12.34 -23.24
C GLU A 127 37.31 11.36 -24.44
N ALA A 128 36.10 10.97 -24.87
CA ALA A 128 35.84 10.10 -26.02
C ALA A 128 35.45 10.91 -27.27
#